data_AF-A0AAV9T151-F1
#
_entry.id   AF-A0AAV9T151-F1
#
_cell.length_a   1.000
_cell.length_b   1.000
_cell.length_c   1.000
_cell.angle_alpha   90.00
_cell.angle_beta   90.00
_cell.angle_gamma   90.00
#
_symmetry.space_group_name_H-M   'P 1'
#
loop_
_entity.id
_entity.type
_entity.pdbx_description
1 polymer ?
#
loop_
_entity_poly.entity_id
_entity_poly.type
_entity_poly.pdbx_seq_one_letter_code
_entity_poly.pdbx_strand_id
1 'polypeptide(L)'
;MNAMSLIFVIAMVLFSTPAIGERECPLESDCVQSLCNNIRYMADHRGERPFLMEATCVNEAGEPVFTKLDLKKCIVNSNGLLYWSDLGDFKCQGCRIVQHKPEDTVILECRKCPKKIGEWESFVVNSRINLSYGIWVSKNGALSCYSHEGGYRV
;
A
#
# COMPACT_ATOMS: atom_id res chain seq x y z
N MET A 1 42.92 -6.15 61.89
CA MET A 1 42.42 -4.85 61.41
C MET A 1 43.32 -4.41 60.27
N ASN A 2 42.94 -4.22 59.01
CA ASN A 2 41.68 -4.34 58.29
C ASN A 2 42.01 -4.85 56.88
N ALA A 3 41.27 -5.86 56.41
CA ALA A 3 41.26 -6.25 55.01
C ALA A 3 40.48 -5.19 54.23
N MET A 4 41.16 -4.41 53.38
CA MET A 4 40.48 -3.47 52.49
C MET A 4 40.29 -4.15 51.14
N SER A 5 39.06 -4.62 50.97
CA SER A 5 38.56 -5.41 49.84
C SER A 5 38.66 -4.64 48.52
N LEU A 6 39.26 -5.27 47.52
CA LEU A 6 39.16 -4.88 46.11
C LEU A 6 37.72 -5.12 45.65
N ILE A 7 37.06 -4.08 45.11
CA ILE A 7 35.81 -4.23 44.37
C ILE A 7 36.07 -3.78 42.94
N PHE A 8 36.31 -4.75 42.05
CA PHE A 8 36.23 -4.55 40.61
C PHE A 8 34.74 -4.49 40.24
N VAL A 9 34.22 -3.29 39.97
CA VAL A 9 32.90 -3.12 39.38
C VAL A 9 33.04 -3.37 37.88
N ILE A 10 32.74 -4.59 37.44
CA ILE A 10 32.58 -4.91 36.02
C ILE A 10 31.21 -4.41 35.60
N ALA A 11 31.16 -3.23 34.99
CA ALA A 11 29.96 -2.74 34.32
C ALA A 11 29.72 -3.60 33.07
N MET A 12 28.80 -4.56 33.16
CA MET A 12 28.26 -5.23 31.97
C MET A 12 27.43 -4.20 31.18
N VAL A 13 28.03 -3.63 30.15
CA VAL A 13 27.28 -2.92 29.12
C VAL A 13 26.54 -3.98 28.31
N LEU A 14 25.26 -4.18 28.61
CA LEU A 14 24.37 -4.90 27.72
C LEU A 14 24.31 -4.09 26.42
N PHE A 15 25.03 -4.53 25.40
CA PHE A 15 24.69 -4.14 24.04
C PHE A 15 23.33 -4.76 23.76
N SER A 16 22.28 -3.97 23.97
CA SER A 16 21.01 -4.22 23.32
C SER A 16 21.31 -4.18 21.83
N THR A 17 21.43 -5.34 21.19
CA THR A 17 21.21 -5.41 19.75
C THR A 17 19.89 -4.72 19.51
N PRO A 18 19.77 -3.76 18.59
CA PRO A 18 18.45 -3.36 18.17
C PRO A 18 17.79 -4.68 17.74
N ALA A 19 16.76 -5.10 18.48
CA ALA A 19 15.75 -5.95 17.89
C ALA A 19 15.47 -5.27 16.55
N ILE A 20 15.63 -6.00 15.46
CA ILE A 20 15.14 -5.54 14.16
C ILE A 20 13.64 -5.42 14.43
N GLY A 21 13.23 -4.24 14.88
CA GLY A 21 11.87 -3.96 15.26
C GLY A 21 11.06 -4.34 14.05
N GLU A 22 10.02 -5.15 14.30
CA GLU A 22 8.92 -5.31 13.38
C GLU A 22 8.73 -3.97 12.68
N ARG A 23 8.97 -3.92 11.37
CA ARG A 23 8.55 -2.75 10.61
C ARG A 23 7.03 -2.78 10.66
N GLU A 24 6.48 -2.19 11.71
CA GLU A 24 5.10 -1.75 11.77
C GLU A 24 4.96 -0.84 10.55
N CYS A 25 4.36 -1.39 9.48
CA CYS A 25 4.10 -0.63 8.28
C CYS A 25 3.27 0.57 8.73
N PRO A 26 3.78 1.81 8.59
CA PRO A 26 3.04 2.96 9.05
C PRO A 26 1.72 3.06 8.29
N LEU A 27 0.76 3.79 8.87
CA LEU A 27 -0.61 3.99 8.39
C LEU A 27 -0.72 4.47 6.92
N GLU A 28 0.41 4.85 6.33
CA GLU A 28 0.60 5.29 4.95
C GLU A 28 1.98 4.77 4.52
N SER A 29 2.11 3.74 3.67
CA SER A 29 3.44 3.15 3.48
C SER A 29 3.79 2.55 2.12
N ASP A 30 4.90 3.08 1.62
CA ASP A 30 5.87 2.63 0.60
C ASP A 30 6.34 1.17 0.70
N CYS A 31 5.80 0.39 1.64
CA CYS A 31 6.11 -1.02 1.82
C CYS A 31 5.75 -1.88 0.62
N VAL A 32 4.76 -1.50 -0.18
CA VAL A 32 4.28 -2.31 -1.32
C VAL A 32 5.42 -2.68 -2.27
N GLN A 33 6.31 -1.74 -2.60
CA GLN A 33 7.46 -2.01 -3.48
C GLN A 33 8.46 -3.00 -2.86
N SER A 34 8.56 -3.00 -1.53
CA SER A 34 9.54 -3.82 -0.81
C SER A 34 9.02 -5.21 -0.45
N LEU A 35 7.73 -5.32 -0.18
CA LEU A 35 7.10 -6.56 0.31
C LEU A 35 6.38 -7.32 -0.80
N CYS A 36 6.00 -6.65 -1.89
CA CYS A 36 5.22 -7.26 -2.95
C CYS A 36 5.99 -7.33 -4.26
N ASN A 37 5.74 -8.41 -5.01
CA ASN A 37 6.22 -8.60 -6.36
C ASN A 37 5.06 -8.98 -7.28
N ASN A 38 5.34 -9.04 -8.59
CA ASN A 38 4.37 -9.43 -9.61
C ASN A 38 3.07 -8.59 -9.58
N ILE A 39 3.20 -7.28 -9.33
CA ILE A 39 2.07 -6.36 -9.28
C ILE A 39 1.38 -6.32 -10.65
N ARG A 40 0.08 -6.65 -10.64
CA ARG A 40 -0.79 -6.71 -11.82
C ARG A 40 -2.13 -6.07 -11.48
N TYR A 41 -2.96 -5.87 -12.50
CA TYR A 41 -4.32 -5.43 -12.30
C TYR A 41 -5.30 -6.13 -13.24
N MET A 42 -6.53 -6.29 -12.76
CA MET A 42 -7.67 -6.73 -13.54
C MET A 42 -8.76 -5.65 -13.45
N ALA A 43 -9.18 -5.13 -14.59
CA ALA A 43 -10.17 -4.08 -14.66
C ALA A 43 -11.05 -4.21 -15.90
N ASP A 44 -12.26 -3.69 -15.83
CA ASP A 44 -13.09 -3.45 -17.01
C ASP A 44 -12.78 -2.07 -17.58
N HIS A 45 -12.68 -1.98 -18.91
CA HIS A 45 -12.46 -0.74 -19.64
C HIS A 45 -13.56 0.31 -19.40
N ARG A 46 -14.78 -0.14 -19.07
CA ARG A 46 -15.91 0.75 -18.75
C ARG A 46 -15.89 1.32 -17.34
N GLY A 47 -15.03 0.81 -16.45
CA GLY A 47 -14.94 1.30 -15.07
C GLY A 47 -16.16 0.98 -14.22
N GLU A 48 -17.02 0.04 -14.63
CA GLU A 48 -18.23 -0.36 -13.88
C GLU A 48 -17.96 -1.51 -12.89
N ARG A 49 -16.97 -2.35 -13.18
CA ARG A 49 -16.56 -3.50 -12.34
C ARG A 49 -15.48 -3.13 -11.32
N PRO A 50 -15.21 -4.00 -10.33
CA PRO A 50 -14.05 -3.88 -9.44
C PRO A 50 -12.75 -3.60 -10.21
N PHE A 51 -11.88 -2.79 -9.63
CA PHE A 51 -10.52 -2.57 -10.15
C PHE A 51 -9.57 -3.30 -9.22
N LEU A 52 -9.25 -4.54 -9.55
CA LEU A 52 -8.44 -5.40 -8.69
C LEU A 52 -6.96 -5.15 -8.95
N MET A 53 -6.24 -4.74 -7.92
CA MET A 53 -4.79 -4.85 -7.84
C MET A 53 -4.44 -6.22 -7.29
N GLU A 54 -3.54 -6.93 -7.96
CA GLU A 54 -3.08 -8.26 -7.55
C GLU A 54 -1.57 -8.23 -7.36
N ALA A 55 -1.08 -8.93 -6.35
CA ALA A 55 0.35 -9.08 -6.11
C ALA A 55 0.63 -10.36 -5.30
N THR A 56 1.90 -10.73 -5.23
CA THR A 56 2.39 -11.68 -4.23
C THR A 56 3.20 -10.90 -3.21
N CYS A 57 2.76 -10.88 -1.96
CA CYS A 57 3.40 -10.13 -0.88
C CYS A 57 3.94 -11.06 0.21
N VAL A 58 5.00 -10.66 0.89
CA VAL A 58 5.61 -11.42 1.98
C VAL A 58 4.84 -11.15 3.28
N ASN A 59 4.44 -12.21 3.99
CA ASN A 59 3.80 -12.11 5.32
C ASN A 59 4.86 -11.97 6.44
N GLU A 60 4.42 -11.84 7.69
CA GLU A 60 5.33 -11.70 8.85
C GLU A 60 6.27 -12.90 9.04
N ALA A 61 5.86 -14.10 8.59
CA ALA A 61 6.70 -15.31 8.63
C ALA A 61 7.73 -15.38 7.49
N GLY A 62 7.74 -14.42 6.56
CA GLY A 62 8.61 -14.42 5.39
C GLY A 62 8.07 -15.23 4.21
N GLU A 63 6.82 -15.71 4.27
CA GLU A 63 6.22 -16.56 3.24
C GLU A 63 5.51 -15.71 2.16
N PRO A 64 5.59 -16.12 0.87
CA PRO A 64 4.90 -15.43 -0.21
C PRO A 64 3.39 -15.75 -0.20
N VAL A 65 2.57 -14.71 -0.14
CA VAL A 65 1.11 -14.77 -0.10
C VAL A 65 0.52 -14.07 -1.31
N PHE A 66 -0.34 -14.77 -2.06
CA PHE A 66 -1.07 -14.15 -3.16
C PHE A 66 -2.25 -13.33 -2.61
N THR A 67 -2.37 -12.08 -3.05
CA THR A 67 -3.35 -11.13 -2.51
C THR A 67 -3.99 -10.28 -3.61
N LYS A 68 -5.25 -9.90 -3.40
CA LYS A 68 -6.04 -9.03 -4.27
C LYS A 68 -6.73 -7.93 -3.48
N LEU A 69 -6.65 -6.70 -3.97
CA LEU A 69 -7.30 -5.54 -3.38
C LEU A 69 -8.14 -4.82 -4.43
N ASP A 70 -9.41 -4.56 -4.13
CA ASP A 70 -10.26 -3.72 -4.99
C ASP A 70 -10.01 -2.24 -4.70
N LEU A 71 -9.29 -1.56 -5.60
CA LEU A 71 -8.93 -0.15 -5.44
C LEU A 71 -10.15 0.77 -5.43
N LYS A 72 -11.29 0.33 -5.97
CA LYS A 72 -12.55 1.06 -5.85
C LYS A 72 -13.10 1.13 -4.43
N LYS A 73 -12.59 0.34 -3.49
CA LYS A 73 -12.97 0.50 -2.08
C LYS A 73 -12.23 1.61 -1.36
N CYS A 74 -11.16 2.13 -1.97
CA CYS A 74 -10.23 3.02 -1.29
C CYS A 74 -9.92 4.30 -2.05
N ILE A 75 -10.36 4.43 -3.31
CA ILE A 75 -10.07 5.59 -4.13
C ILE A 75 -11.37 6.15 -4.68
N VAL A 76 -11.59 7.43 -4.43
CA VAL A 76 -12.70 8.23 -4.95
C VAL A 76 -12.19 9.18 -6.03
N ASN A 77 -13.09 9.55 -6.93
CA ASN A 77 -12.87 10.66 -7.86
C ASN A 77 -13.63 11.88 -7.35
N SER A 78 -12.89 12.92 -6.98
CA SER A 78 -13.44 14.23 -6.65
C SER A 78 -13.12 15.22 -7.76
N ASN A 79 -14.15 15.58 -8.53
CA ASN A 79 -14.07 16.59 -9.59
C ASN A 79 -13.00 16.33 -10.65
N GLY A 80 -12.81 15.06 -11.02
CA GLY A 80 -11.83 14.61 -12.00
C GLY A 80 -10.46 14.29 -11.40
N LEU A 81 -10.26 14.39 -10.08
CA LEU A 81 -9.01 14.07 -9.42
C LEU A 81 -9.18 12.87 -8.49
N LEU A 82 -8.16 12.01 -8.43
CA LEU A 82 -8.18 10.80 -7.61
C LEU A 82 -7.68 11.10 -6.20
N TYR A 83 -8.44 10.64 -5.21
CA TYR A 83 -8.09 10.76 -3.80
C TYR A 83 -8.32 9.44 -3.08
N TRP A 84 -7.51 9.18 -2.08
CA TRP A 84 -7.78 8.15 -1.11
C TRP A 84 -9.09 8.49 -0.37
N SER A 85 -10.06 7.59 -0.32
CA SER A 85 -11.24 7.66 0.56
C SER A 85 -11.92 6.29 0.71
N ASP A 86 -12.53 6.05 1.86
CA ASP A 86 -13.41 4.91 2.17
C ASP A 86 -14.75 4.92 1.40
N LEU A 87 -15.17 6.07 0.85
CA LEU A 87 -16.35 6.17 -0.03
C LEU A 87 -16.12 5.45 -1.36
N GLY A 88 -14.86 5.43 -1.82
CA GLY A 88 -14.47 4.68 -3.01
C GLY A 88 -15.14 5.11 -4.32
N ASP A 89 -15.21 4.14 -5.23
CA ASP A 89 -15.83 4.16 -6.55
C ASP A 89 -15.42 5.35 -7.45
N PHE A 90 -14.13 5.43 -7.79
CA PHE A 90 -13.59 6.52 -8.61
C PHE A 90 -14.15 6.64 -10.05
N LYS A 91 -14.84 5.63 -10.61
CA LYS A 91 -15.51 5.67 -11.93
C LYS A 91 -14.71 6.22 -13.14
N CYS A 92 -13.40 6.31 -13.02
CA CYS A 92 -12.54 6.77 -14.10
C CYS A 92 -12.35 5.66 -15.15
N GLN A 93 -12.08 6.08 -16.38
CA GLN A 93 -11.95 5.21 -17.54
C GLN A 93 -10.49 5.10 -18.00
N GLY A 94 -10.17 3.96 -18.60
CA GLY A 94 -8.83 3.69 -19.14
C GLY A 94 -7.76 3.70 -18.06
N CYS A 95 -8.07 3.15 -16.89
CA CYS A 95 -7.16 3.07 -15.76
C CYS A 95 -6.18 1.90 -15.88
N ARG A 96 -4.96 2.10 -15.40
CA ARG A 96 -3.89 1.11 -15.36
C ARG A 96 -2.99 1.35 -14.16
N ILE A 97 -2.38 0.28 -13.66
CA ILE A 97 -1.27 0.39 -12.71
C ILE A 97 0.03 0.50 -13.50
N VAL A 98 0.87 1.46 -13.13
CA VAL A 98 2.18 1.73 -13.73
C VAL A 98 3.26 1.59 -12.66
N GLN A 99 4.24 0.77 -12.98
CA GLN A 99 5.49 0.61 -12.24
C GLN A 99 6.57 0.26 -13.26
N HIS A 100 7.68 1.00 -13.31
CA HIS A 100 8.72 0.78 -14.33
C HIS A 100 9.75 -0.25 -13.88
N LYS A 101 10.17 -0.18 -12.61
CA LYS A 101 11.05 -1.15 -11.95
C LYS A 101 10.44 -1.61 -10.61
N PRO A 102 10.82 -2.78 -10.09
CA PRO A 102 10.26 -3.31 -8.84
C PRO A 102 10.35 -2.35 -7.64
N GLU A 103 11.41 -1.56 -7.56
CA GLU A 103 11.65 -0.57 -6.50
C GLU A 103 10.88 0.76 -6.70
N ASP A 104 10.33 0.99 -7.89
CA ASP A 104 9.66 2.25 -8.23
C ASP A 104 8.28 2.32 -7.58
N THR A 105 7.89 3.55 -7.27
CA THR A 105 6.53 3.90 -6.84
C THR A 105 5.47 3.33 -7.79
N VAL A 106 4.46 2.71 -7.19
CA VAL A 106 3.32 2.15 -7.90
C VAL A 106 2.27 3.24 -8.08
N ILE A 107 1.90 3.53 -9.33
CA ILE A 107 0.96 4.62 -9.66
C ILE A 107 -0.29 4.04 -10.32
N LEU A 108 -1.48 4.48 -9.88
CA LEU A 108 -2.70 4.33 -10.66
C LEU A 108 -2.82 5.53 -11.58
N GLU A 109 -2.87 5.27 -12.88
CA GLU A 109 -3.08 6.29 -13.90
C GLU A 109 -4.38 6.01 -14.66
N CYS A 110 -5.23 7.03 -14.78
CA CYS A 110 -6.50 6.97 -15.51
C CYS A 110 -6.53 8.00 -16.64
N ARG A 111 -7.01 7.58 -17.81
CA ARG A 111 -7.08 8.45 -18.99
C ARG A 111 -8.16 9.51 -18.89
N LYS A 112 -9.33 9.18 -18.35
CA LYS A 112 -10.48 10.09 -18.23
C LYS A 112 -11.15 9.92 -16.88
N CYS A 113 -11.17 10.96 -16.07
CA CYS A 113 -11.92 10.99 -14.82
C CYS A 113 -13.09 11.98 -14.95
N PRO A 114 -14.34 11.53 -14.76
CA PRO A 114 -15.51 12.40 -14.84
C PRO A 114 -15.41 13.61 -13.92
N LYS A 115 -15.80 14.77 -14.43
CA LYS A 115 -15.84 16.05 -13.74
C LYS A 115 -17.16 16.74 -14.05
N LYS A 116 -17.86 17.26 -13.04
CA LYS A 116 -19.07 18.04 -13.25
C LYS A 116 -18.75 19.52 -13.46
N ILE A 117 -19.39 20.14 -14.45
CA ILE A 117 -19.34 21.58 -14.71
C ILE A 117 -20.79 22.05 -14.86
N GLY A 118 -21.39 22.50 -13.76
CA GLY A 118 -22.83 22.74 -13.71
C GLY A 118 -23.59 21.44 -13.95
N GLU A 119 -24.49 21.44 -14.95
CA GLU A 119 -25.26 20.26 -15.38
C GLU A 119 -24.54 19.39 -16.42
N TRP A 120 -23.36 19.82 -16.91
CA TRP A 120 -22.62 19.09 -17.93
C TRP A 120 -21.55 18.18 -17.31
N GLU A 121 -21.30 17.05 -17.98
CA GLU A 121 -20.16 16.18 -17.68
C GLU A 121 -18.99 16.50 -18.62
N SER A 122 -17.81 16.68 -18.03
CA SER A 122 -16.52 16.80 -18.70
C SER A 122 -15.54 15.80 -18.11
N PHE A 123 -14.29 15.82 -18.56
CA PHE A 123 -13.26 14.91 -18.08
C PHE A 123 -11.96 15.64 -17.76
N VAL A 124 -11.35 15.29 -16.64
CA VAL A 124 -9.92 15.52 -16.43
C VAL A 124 -9.17 14.36 -17.07
N VAL A 125 -8.14 14.67 -17.84
CA VAL A 125 -7.29 13.69 -18.51
C VAL A 125 -6.05 13.38 -17.69
N ASN A 126 -5.56 12.14 -17.77
CA ASN A 126 -4.31 11.68 -17.14
C ASN A 126 -4.25 11.94 -15.63
N SER A 127 -5.34 11.64 -14.92
CA SER A 127 -5.38 11.71 -13.46
C SER A 127 -4.60 10.56 -12.85
N ARG A 128 -3.83 10.86 -11.80
CA ARG A 128 -2.89 9.92 -11.20
C ARG A 128 -2.99 9.97 -9.68
N ILE A 129 -2.76 8.83 -9.05
CA ILE A 129 -2.61 8.72 -7.60
C ILE A 129 -1.50 7.72 -7.26
N ASN A 130 -0.73 8.05 -6.22
CA ASN A 130 0.34 7.21 -5.71
C ASN A 130 -0.24 6.07 -4.87
N LEU A 131 -0.23 4.85 -5.40
CA LEU A 131 -0.72 3.65 -4.72
C LEU A 131 0.18 3.24 -3.55
N SER A 132 1.49 3.42 -3.72
CA SER A 132 2.48 3.15 -2.66
C SER A 132 2.30 4.02 -1.42
N TYR A 133 1.54 5.11 -1.48
CA TYR A 133 1.31 5.95 -0.30
C TYR A 133 0.16 5.42 0.59
N GLY A 134 -0.92 4.94 -0.03
CA GLY A 134 -2.15 4.58 0.72
C GLY A 134 -2.46 3.09 0.80
N ILE A 135 -1.61 2.23 0.26
CA ILE A 135 -1.72 0.78 0.38
C ILE A 135 -0.63 0.28 1.32
N TRP A 136 -1.00 -0.57 2.28
CA TRP A 136 -0.05 -1.33 3.09
C TRP A 136 -0.24 -2.84 2.91
N VAL A 137 0.66 -3.61 3.51
CA VAL A 137 0.57 -5.08 3.57
C VAL A 137 0.32 -5.47 5.02
N SER A 138 -0.75 -6.20 5.30
CA SER A 138 -1.04 -6.68 6.65
C SER A 138 -0.06 -7.77 7.08
N LYS A 139 -0.04 -8.11 8.38
CA LYS A 139 0.83 -9.20 8.90
C LYS A 139 0.65 -10.54 8.18
N ASN A 140 -0.54 -10.77 7.61
CA ASN A 140 -0.86 -11.97 6.83
C ASN A 140 -0.45 -11.89 5.35
N GLY A 141 0.22 -10.83 4.91
CA GLY A 141 0.59 -10.63 3.50
C GLY A 141 -0.54 -10.07 2.63
N ALA A 142 -1.63 -9.56 3.22
CA ALA A 142 -2.76 -9.02 2.47
C ALA A 142 -2.56 -7.55 2.11
N LEU A 143 -2.71 -7.20 0.83
CA LEU A 143 -2.81 -5.79 0.40
C LEU A 143 -4.04 -5.15 1.04
N SER A 144 -3.87 -3.98 1.63
CA SER A 144 -4.90 -3.31 2.43
C SER A 144 -4.85 -1.80 2.23
N CYS A 145 -5.99 -1.14 2.42
CA CYS A 145 -6.11 0.32 2.40
C CYS A 145 -7.29 0.77 3.29
N TYR A 146 -7.18 1.92 3.94
CA TYR A 146 -8.14 2.44 4.93
C TYR A 146 -8.62 1.43 6.00
N SER A 147 -9.82 0.86 5.81
CA SER A 147 -10.44 -0.14 6.67
C SER A 147 -10.77 -1.42 5.89
N HIS A 148 -10.13 -1.58 4.74
CA HIS A 148 -10.37 -2.67 3.80
C HIS A 148 -9.11 -3.51 3.66
N GLU A 149 -9.18 -4.72 4.21
CA GLU A 149 -8.22 -5.77 3.90
C GLU A 149 -8.64 -6.47 2.59
N GLY A 150 -7.68 -6.67 1.71
CA GLY A 150 -7.84 -7.45 0.49
C GLY A 150 -8.00 -8.94 0.75
N GLY A 151 -8.49 -9.67 -0.24
CA GLY A 151 -8.54 -11.12 -0.16
C GLY A 151 -7.15 -11.70 -0.37
N TYR A 152 -6.73 -12.65 0.47
CA TYR A 152 -5.45 -13.33 0.36
C TYR A 152 -5.61 -14.86 0.40
N ARG A 153 -4.63 -15.57 -0.15
CA ARG A 153 -4.54 -17.03 -0.10
C ARG A 153 -3.11 -17.43 0.24
N VAL A 154 -3.00 -18.24 1.29
CA VAL A 154 -1.77 -18.89 1.74
C VAL A 154 -1.63 -20.22 1.01
#